data_AF-A0ABD5SV58-F1
#
_entry.id   AF-A0ABD5SV58-F1
#
_cell.length_a   1.000
_cell.length_b   1.000
_cell.length_c   1.000
_cell.angle_alpha   90.00
_cell.angle_beta   90.00
_cell.angle_gamma   90.00
#
_symmetry.space_group_name_H-M   'P 1'
#
loop_
_entity.id
_entity.type
_entity.pdbx_description
1 polymer ?
#
loop_
_entity_poly.entity_id
_entity_poly.type
_entity_poly.pdbx_seq_one_letter_code
_entity_poly.pdbx_strand_id
1 'polypeptide(L)'
;MADDKDSERPMHSDPDEEAIDEPTTSGAQEADETAWMMKEGVTIGLISIMAVLVLALGLLQGTGVVDVFAPIADTNFGQWIAFGVLVLVVIAVFAWSRVGV
;
A
#
# COMPACT_ATOMS: atom_id res chain seq x y z
N MET A 1 -15.59 -32.94 -45.74
CA MET A 1 -16.07 -32.89 -44.35
C MET A 1 -15.43 -31.67 -43.71
N ALA A 2 -16.19 -30.59 -43.56
CA ALA A 2 -15.81 -29.42 -42.77
C ALA A 2 -16.45 -29.58 -41.40
N ASP A 3 -15.67 -29.32 -40.35
CA ASP A 3 -16.01 -29.60 -38.95
C ASP A 3 -17.02 -28.57 -38.43
N ASP A 4 -18.19 -29.03 -37.96
CA ASP A 4 -19.35 -28.24 -37.48
C ASP A 4 -19.10 -27.49 -36.15
N LYS A 5 -17.84 -27.21 -35.82
CA LYS A 5 -17.42 -26.69 -34.50
C LYS A 5 -17.05 -25.20 -34.50
N ASP A 6 -17.21 -24.49 -35.62
CA ASP A 6 -16.80 -23.09 -35.75
C ASP A 6 -17.94 -22.06 -35.59
N SER A 7 -19.17 -22.51 -35.31
CA SER A 7 -20.35 -21.63 -35.17
C SER A 7 -20.58 -21.08 -33.76
N GLU A 8 -19.71 -21.41 -32.81
CA GLU A 8 -19.87 -21.09 -31.37
C GLU A 8 -18.74 -20.24 -30.81
N ARG A 9 -17.98 -19.55 -31.67
CA ARG A 9 -17.14 -18.45 -31.21
C ARG A 9 -18.01 -17.20 -31.16
N PRO A 10 -18.20 -16.56 -30.00
CA PRO A 10 -18.84 -15.24 -29.95
C PRO A 10 -17.94 -14.31 -30.77
N MET A 11 -18.33 -14.04 -32.02
CA MET A 11 -17.70 -13.02 -32.83
C MET A 11 -18.18 -11.68 -32.28
N HIS A 12 -17.30 -11.11 -31.47
CA HIS A 12 -17.46 -9.83 -30.79
C HIS A 12 -18.44 -9.89 -29.61
N SER A 13 -17.87 -9.86 -28.41
CA SER A 13 -18.53 -9.14 -27.33
C SER A 13 -18.74 -7.72 -27.86
N ASP A 14 -19.99 -7.33 -28.10
CA ASP A 14 -20.30 -5.91 -28.19
C ASP A 14 -19.67 -5.24 -26.96
N PRO A 15 -18.97 -4.10 -27.12
CA PRO A 15 -18.45 -3.41 -25.95
C PRO A 15 -19.64 -3.09 -25.06
N ASP A 16 -19.59 -3.50 -23.79
CA ASP A 16 -20.61 -3.16 -22.80
C ASP A 16 -20.90 -1.67 -22.92
N GLU A 17 -22.08 -1.29 -23.42
CA GLU A 17 -22.49 0.12 -23.53
C GLU A 17 -22.60 0.78 -22.14
N GLU A 18 -22.60 -0.02 -21.07
CA GLU A 18 -22.51 0.40 -19.66
C GLU A 18 -21.06 0.64 -19.18
N ALA A 19 -20.03 0.26 -19.96
CA ALA A 19 -18.62 0.42 -19.58
C ALA A 19 -18.00 1.75 -20.05
N ILE A 20 -18.80 2.65 -20.63
CA ILE A 20 -18.36 4.01 -20.94
C ILE A 20 -18.81 4.90 -19.79
N ASP A 21 -17.95 5.02 -18.76
CA ASP A 21 -18.06 6.13 -17.81
C ASP A 21 -18.17 7.43 -18.63
N GLU A 22 -19.25 8.16 -18.38
CA GLU A 22 -19.52 9.44 -19.03
C GLU A 22 -18.26 10.32 -18.96
N PRO A 23 -17.81 10.96 -20.07
CA PRO A 23 -16.59 11.75 -20.05
C PRO A 23 -16.63 12.74 -18.88
N THR A 24 -15.53 12.85 -18.14
CA THR A 24 -15.36 13.75 -16.99
C THR A 24 -15.53 15.21 -17.45
N THR A 25 -16.77 15.66 -17.56
CA THR A 25 -17.12 16.97 -18.14
C THR A 25 -17.43 18.03 -17.08
N SER A 26 -17.28 17.70 -15.80
CA SER A 26 -17.49 18.63 -14.69
C SER A 26 -16.21 18.78 -13.84
N GLY A 27 -15.80 20.03 -13.58
CA GLY A 27 -14.66 20.31 -12.70
C GLY A 27 -14.83 19.83 -11.25
N ALA A 28 -16.04 19.43 -10.86
CA ALA A 28 -16.31 18.82 -9.56
C ALA A 28 -15.82 17.35 -9.51
N GLN A 29 -16.02 16.57 -10.57
CA GLN A 29 -15.49 15.20 -10.65
C GLN A 29 -13.96 15.19 -10.66
N GLU A 30 -13.34 16.07 -11.46
CA GLU A 30 -11.88 16.17 -11.52
C GLU A 30 -11.26 16.53 -10.15
N ALA A 31 -11.93 17.38 -9.37
CA ALA A 31 -11.47 17.78 -8.03
C ALA A 31 -11.53 16.62 -7.02
N ASP A 32 -12.60 15.82 -7.05
CA ASP A 32 -12.76 14.65 -6.17
C ASP A 32 -11.75 13.55 -6.51
N GLU A 33 -11.52 13.30 -7.80
CA GLU A 33 -10.51 12.33 -8.28
C GLU A 33 -9.10 12.76 -7.89
N THR A 34 -8.78 14.05 -8.06
CA THR A 34 -7.49 14.62 -7.64
C THR A 34 -7.30 14.52 -6.13
N ALA A 35 -8.34 14.80 -5.34
CA ALA A 35 -8.28 14.70 -3.89
C ALA A 35 -8.05 13.25 -3.43
N TRP A 36 -8.70 12.28 -4.07
CA TRP A 36 -8.50 10.86 -3.79
C TRP A 36 -7.08 10.41 -4.15
N MET A 37 -6.58 10.75 -5.35
CA MET A 37 -5.21 10.43 -5.76
C MET A 37 -4.17 11.05 -4.84
N MET A 38 -4.37 12.31 -4.42
CA MET A 38 -3.46 12.99 -3.52
C MET A 38 -3.44 12.32 -2.14
N LYS A 39 -4.62 11.98 -1.59
CA LYS A 39 -4.74 11.30 -0.30
C LYS A 39 -4.07 9.92 -0.32
N GLU A 40 -4.31 9.14 -1.37
CA GLU A 40 -3.75 7.80 -1.51
C GLU A 40 -2.23 7.85 -1.73
N GLY A 41 -1.77 8.73 -2.62
CA GLY A 41 -0.35 8.92 -2.91
C GLY A 41 0.45 9.39 -1.69
N VAL A 42 -0.09 10.33 -0.91
CA VAL A 42 0.54 10.80 0.34
C VAL A 42 0.62 9.67 1.37
N THR A 43 -0.45 8.88 1.50
CA THR A 43 -0.50 7.77 2.45
C THR A 43 0.58 6.73 2.12
N ILE A 44 0.63 6.27 0.87
CA ILE A 44 1.65 5.32 0.39
C ILE A 44 3.07 5.89 0.56
N GLY A 45 3.27 7.16 0.22
CA GLY A 45 4.57 7.83 0.38
C GLY A 45 5.05 7.85 1.83
N LEU A 46 4.17 8.20 2.77
CA LEU A 46 4.50 8.27 4.20
C LEU A 46 4.85 6.88 4.76
N ILE A 47 4.08 5.86 4.38
CA ILE A 47 4.32 4.46 4.80
C ILE A 47 5.65 3.96 4.27
N SER A 48 5.99 4.26 3.01
CA SER A 48 7.26 3.88 2.39
C SER A 48 8.44 4.48 3.15
N ILE A 49 8.37 5.78 3.47
CA ILE A 49 9.39 6.45 4.29
C ILE A 49 9.51 5.78 5.66
N MET A 50 8.38 5.52 6.33
CA MET A 50 8.37 4.84 7.62
C MET A 50 9.01 3.44 7.55
N ALA A 51 8.72 2.66 6.52
CA ALA A 51 9.29 1.34 6.33
C ALA A 51 10.82 1.39 6.16
N VAL A 52 11.32 2.33 5.36
CA VAL A 52 12.76 2.54 5.18
C VAL A 52 13.43 2.96 6.49
N LEU A 53 12.79 3.84 7.27
CA LEU A 53 13.31 4.26 8.57
C LEU A 53 13.38 3.10 9.56
N VAL A 54 12.33 2.29 9.66
CA VAL A 54 12.31 1.09 10.51
C VAL A 54 13.42 0.12 10.11
N LEU A 55 13.59 -0.12 8.80
CA LEU A 55 14.66 -0.97 8.29
C LEU A 55 16.03 -0.41 8.65
N ALA A 56 16.26 0.89 8.44
CA ALA A 56 17.53 1.55 8.75
C ALA A 56 17.87 1.45 10.24
N LEU A 57 16.88 1.66 11.13
CA LEU A 57 17.05 1.50 12.58
C LEU A 57 17.38 0.05 12.95
N GLY A 58 16.69 -0.92 12.34
CA GLY A 58 16.94 -2.34 12.57
C GLY A 58 18.34 -2.77 12.13
N LEU A 59 18.79 -2.28 10.97
CA LEU A 59 20.16 -2.52 10.48
C LEU A 59 21.19 -1.85 11.41
N LEU A 60 20.96 -0.60 11.80
CA LEU A 60 21.87 0.12 12.68
C LEU A 60 22.04 -0.59 14.03
N GLN A 61 20.93 -1.00 14.66
CA GLN A 61 20.98 -1.82 15.88
C GLN A 61 21.64 -3.18 15.63
N GLY A 62 21.35 -3.83 14.50
CA GLY A 62 21.92 -5.14 14.15
C GLY A 62 23.44 -5.12 13.96
N THR A 63 24.01 -3.98 13.55
CA THR A 63 25.47 -3.80 13.46
C THR A 63 26.14 -3.60 14.82
N GLY A 64 25.39 -3.28 15.87
CA GLY A 64 25.92 -2.95 17.19
C GLY A 64 26.64 -1.60 17.26
N VAL A 65 26.53 -0.77 16.22
CA VAL A 65 27.13 0.58 16.19
C VAL A 65 26.33 1.57 17.03
N VAL A 66 25.00 1.39 17.10
CA VAL A 66 24.11 2.25 17.90
C VAL A 66 23.06 1.41 18.60
N ASP A 67 22.95 1.58 19.92
CA ASP A 67 21.89 0.97 20.74
C ASP A 67 20.70 1.92 20.84
N VAL A 68 19.91 2.00 19.77
CA VAL A 68 18.74 2.91 19.65
C VAL A 68 17.74 2.72 20.79
N PHE A 69 17.57 1.48 21.25
CA PHE A 69 16.59 1.10 22.26
C PHE A 69 17.19 0.86 23.65
N ALA A 70 18.46 1.21 23.89
CA ALA A 70 19.08 1.13 25.21
C ALA A 70 18.28 1.84 26.33
N PRO A 71 17.65 3.01 26.10
CA PRO A 71 16.84 3.66 27.13
C PRO A 71 15.55 2.90 27.51
N ILE A 72 15.12 1.95 26.67
CA ILE A 72 13.89 1.18 26.87
C ILE A 72 14.20 -0.18 27.52
N ALA A 73 15.34 -0.79 27.17
CA ALA A 73 15.74 -2.08 27.71
C ALA A 73 17.26 -2.23 27.81
N ASP A 74 17.73 -2.70 28.96
CA ASP A 74 19.16 -2.89 29.24
C ASP A 74 19.75 -4.15 28.58
N THR A 75 18.91 -5.06 28.10
CA THR A 75 19.34 -6.33 27.50
C THR A 75 19.16 -6.32 25.98
N ASN A 76 20.09 -6.94 25.25
CA ASN A 76 20.01 -7.05 23.79
C ASN A 76 18.69 -7.69 23.32
N PHE A 77 18.26 -8.76 24.00
CA PHE A 77 16.97 -9.40 23.72
C PHE A 77 15.79 -8.46 23.97
N GLY A 78 15.80 -7.69 25.06
CA GLY A 78 14.77 -6.70 25.36
C GLY A 78 14.71 -5.57 24.32
N GLN A 79 15.85 -5.14 23.80
CA GLN A 79 15.91 -4.14 22.72
C GLN A 79 15.32 -4.67 21.41
N TRP A 80 15.55 -5.95 21.07
CA TRP A 80 14.91 -6.58 19.92
C TRP A 80 13.39 -6.73 20.09
N ILE A 81 12.92 -7.00 21.31
CA ILE A 81 11.48 -6.98 21.61
C ILE A 81 10.92 -5.57 21.41
N ALA A 82 11.57 -4.53 21.94
CA ALA A 82 11.13 -3.14 21.79
C ALA A 82 11.07 -2.72 20.31
N PHE A 83 12.09 -3.11 19.53
CA PHE A 83 12.08 -2.91 18.08
C PHE A 83 10.93 -3.68 17.40
N GLY A 84 10.69 -4.94 17.79
CA GLY A 84 9.56 -5.72 17.30
C GLY A 84 8.20 -5.05 17.57
N VAL A 85 8.03 -4.46 18.75
CA VAL A 85 6.83 -3.67 19.08
C VAL A 85 6.70 -2.46 18.16
N LEU A 86 7.79 -1.72 17.89
CA LEU A 86 7.77 -0.62 16.93
C LEU A 86 7.31 -1.08 15.54
N VAL A 87 7.85 -2.20 15.05
CA VAL A 87 7.45 -2.79 13.76
C VAL A 87 5.94 -3.10 13.76
N LEU A 88 5.43 -3.71 14.82
CA LEU A 88 4.00 -4.00 14.95
C LEU A 88 3.14 -2.73 14.96
N VAL A 89 3.59 -1.65 15.62
CA VAL A 89 2.91 -0.36 15.60
C VAL A 89 2.84 0.20 14.18
N VAL A 90 3.94 0.16 13.43
CA VAL A 90 3.96 0.62 12.03
C VAL A 90 3.03 -0.20 11.15
N ILE A 91 3.02 -1.53 11.32
CA ILE A 91 2.09 -2.42 10.60
C ILE A 91 0.64 -2.12 10.98
N ALA A 92 0.35 -1.86 12.26
CA ALA A 92 -1.00 -1.52 12.72
C ALA A 92 -1.46 -0.18 12.14
N VAL A 93 -0.60 0.83 12.11
CA VAL A 93 -0.88 2.13 11.49
C VAL A 93 -1.13 1.96 9.99
N PHE A 94 -0.31 1.16 9.31
CA PHE A 94 -0.52 0.81 7.90
C PHE A 94 -1.87 0.12 7.68
N ALA A 95 -2.17 -0.93 8.44
CA ALA A 95 -3.42 -1.66 8.31
C ALA A 95 -4.61 -0.73 8.56
N TRP A 96 -4.54 0.12 9.59
CA TRP A 96 -5.59 1.08 9.90
C TRP A 96 -5.78 2.14 8.81
N SER A 97 -4.69 2.62 8.19
CA SER A 97 -4.79 3.58 7.07
C SER A 97 -5.45 2.99 5.83
N ARG A 98 -5.56 1.65 5.73
CA ARG A 98 -6.28 0.95 4.65
C ARG A 98 -7.76 0.69 4.92
N VAL A 99 -8.23 0.82 6.17
CA VAL A 99 -9.62 0.48 6.54
C VAL A 99 -10.66 1.50 6.03
N GLY A 100 -10.22 2.66 5.52
CA GLY A 100 -11.10 3.72 5.00
C GLY A 100 -10.70 4.25 3.62
N VAL A 101 -9.98 3.45 2.84
CA VAL A 101 -9.74 3.63 1.40
C VAL A 101 -10.62 2.65 0.66
#